data_AF-F3KWI1-F1
#
_entry.id   AF-F3KWI1-F1
#
_cell.length_a   1.000
_cell.length_b   1.000
_cell.length_c   1.000
_cell.angle_alpha   90.00
_cell.angle_beta   90.00
_cell.angle_gamma   90.00
#
_symmetry.space_group_name_H-M   'P 1'
#
loop_
_entity.id
_entity.type
_entity.pdbx_description
1 polymer ?
#
loop_
_entity_poly.entity_id
_entity_poly.type
_entity_poly.pdbx_seq_one_letter_code
_entity_poly.pdbx_strand_id
1 'polypeptide(L)'
;ARRVMGARGVRKVHATRLDAFDSSGEPDAARLVDNPTAVGGSEVRWSWAADSEASAPPSADRLASLLAPVAWPRVELLLSHAAASGALVQALCDTDGARRLGVPPLRGLVVAATGNGTLHRELEAALHHAQSRGVRVLIATRCAEGGLRAGHSASMGEGLGFATTDLSPVKARLSLMLELLDEH
;
A
#
# COMPACT_ATOMS: atom_id res chain seq x y z
N ALA A 1 -11.38 -16.79 -14.66
CA ALA A 1 -9.97 -17.09 -15.00
C ALA A 1 -9.45 -18.31 -14.24
N ARG A 2 -8.58 -19.14 -14.85
CA ARG A 2 -7.83 -20.24 -14.22
C ARG A 2 -6.44 -19.77 -13.77
N ARG A 3 -6.37 -18.58 -13.16
CA ARG A 3 -5.13 -17.89 -12.78
C ARG A 3 -4.89 -17.99 -11.27
N VAL A 4 -3.62 -18.08 -10.88
CA VAL A 4 -3.15 -17.88 -9.51
C VAL A 4 -2.31 -16.61 -9.52
N MET A 5 -2.77 -15.56 -8.84
CA MET A 5 -2.13 -14.25 -8.85
C MET A 5 -1.27 -14.06 -7.60
N GLY A 6 -0.15 -13.36 -7.73
CA GLY A 6 0.71 -13.01 -6.58
C GLY A 6 0.03 -12.01 -5.64
N ALA A 7 0.22 -12.21 -4.32
CA ALA A 7 -0.41 -11.37 -3.29
C ALA A 7 -0.04 -9.88 -3.41
N ARG A 8 1.19 -9.57 -3.84
CA ARG A 8 1.67 -8.20 -4.04
C ARG A 8 0.95 -7.47 -5.19
N GLY A 9 0.68 -8.16 -6.31
CA GLY A 9 0.06 -7.57 -7.51
C GLY A 9 -1.47 -7.61 -7.55
N VAL A 10 -2.10 -8.64 -6.95
CA VAL A 10 -3.54 -8.89 -7.11
C VAL A 10 -4.42 -7.78 -6.51
N ARG A 11 -5.43 -7.32 -7.23
CA ARG A 11 -6.40 -6.34 -6.74
C ARG A 11 -7.78 -6.59 -7.31
N LYS A 12 -8.81 -6.17 -6.57
CA LYS A 12 -10.19 -6.21 -7.05
C LYS A 12 -10.41 -5.02 -7.99
N VAL A 13 -10.71 -5.30 -9.26
CA VAL A 13 -10.92 -4.30 -10.32
C VAL A 13 -12.39 -4.14 -10.70
N HIS A 14 -13.28 -5.02 -10.24
CA HIS A 14 -14.71 -4.92 -10.52
C HIS A 14 -15.56 -5.26 -9.30
N ALA A 15 -16.65 -4.52 -9.08
CA ALA A 15 -17.52 -4.73 -7.92
C ALA A 15 -18.31 -6.04 -7.98
N THR A 16 -18.84 -6.38 -9.17
CA THR A 16 -19.87 -7.43 -9.35
C THR A 16 -19.51 -8.58 -10.30
N ARG A 17 -18.33 -8.58 -10.95
CA ARG A 17 -17.97 -9.67 -11.87
C ARG A 17 -17.48 -10.87 -11.06
N LEU A 18 -17.71 -12.08 -11.56
CA LEU A 18 -17.10 -13.28 -11.00
C LEU A 18 -15.57 -13.23 -11.16
N ASP A 19 -15.10 -12.82 -12.34
CA ASP A 19 -13.69 -12.53 -12.60
C ASP A 19 -13.38 -11.06 -12.26
N ALA A 20 -13.38 -10.75 -10.96
CA ALA A 20 -13.22 -9.39 -10.43
C ALA A 20 -11.78 -9.03 -10.05
N PHE A 21 -10.83 -9.96 -10.19
CA PHE A 21 -9.46 -9.78 -9.75
C PHE A 21 -8.51 -9.69 -10.93
N ASP A 22 -7.53 -8.79 -10.81
CA ASP A 22 -6.49 -8.63 -11.79
C ASP A 22 -5.16 -8.28 -11.12
N SER A 23 -4.07 -8.51 -11.86
CA SER A 23 -2.70 -8.19 -11.48
C SER A 23 -1.98 -7.46 -12.60
N SER A 24 -2.67 -6.66 -13.43
CA SER A 24 -2.06 -6.02 -14.61
C SER A 24 -0.69 -5.40 -14.30
N GLY A 25 0.26 -5.64 -15.19
CA GLY A 25 1.66 -5.22 -15.01
C GLY A 25 2.53 -6.24 -14.29
N GLU A 26 1.93 -7.22 -13.59
CA GLU A 26 2.63 -8.30 -12.88
C GLU A 26 2.31 -9.67 -13.50
N PRO A 27 3.30 -10.57 -13.62
CA PRO A 27 3.04 -11.94 -14.06
C PRO A 27 2.14 -12.69 -13.06
N ASP A 28 1.28 -13.57 -13.58
CA ASP A 28 0.56 -14.53 -12.74
C ASP A 28 1.56 -15.43 -12.01
N ALA A 29 1.31 -15.73 -10.73
CA ALA A 29 2.14 -16.65 -9.96
C ALA A 29 2.07 -18.08 -10.52
N ALA A 30 0.88 -18.51 -10.92
CA ALA A 30 0.66 -19.81 -11.55
C ALA A 30 -0.63 -19.81 -12.39
N ARG A 31 -0.89 -20.94 -13.04
CA ARG A 31 -2.17 -21.20 -13.71
C ARG A 31 -2.67 -22.60 -13.40
N LEU A 32 -3.99 -22.77 -13.34
CA LEU A 32 -4.64 -24.06 -13.27
C LEU A 32 -4.77 -24.61 -14.69
N VAL A 33 -4.18 -25.77 -14.96
CA VAL A 33 -4.22 -26.45 -16.27
C VAL A 33 -4.97 -27.77 -16.14
N ASP A 34 -5.64 -28.19 -17.21
CA ASP A 34 -6.33 -29.48 -17.21
C ASP A 34 -5.29 -30.61 -17.20
N ASN A 35 -5.47 -31.55 -16.28
CA ASN A 35 -4.65 -32.74 -16.18
C ASN A 35 -5.56 -33.93 -15.84
N PRO A 36 -5.93 -34.77 -16.83
CA PRO A 36 -6.85 -35.89 -16.62
C PRO A 36 -6.27 -36.99 -15.73
N THR A 37 -4.95 -37.02 -15.51
CA THR A 37 -4.32 -37.98 -14.59
C THR A 37 -4.21 -37.46 -13.15
N ALA A 38 -4.45 -36.16 -12.93
CA ALA A 38 -4.51 -35.57 -11.60
C ALA A 38 -5.85 -35.87 -10.93
N VAL A 39 -5.83 -36.03 -9.60
CA VAL A 39 -7.04 -36.13 -8.79
C VAL A 39 -7.84 -34.83 -8.94
N GLY A 40 -9.03 -34.92 -9.54
CA GLY A 40 -9.87 -33.75 -9.85
C GLY A 40 -9.69 -33.15 -11.26
N GLY A 41 -8.87 -33.78 -12.13
CA GLY A 41 -8.79 -33.41 -13.55
C GLY A 41 -8.03 -32.11 -13.84
N SER A 42 -7.32 -31.55 -12.86
CA SER A 42 -6.57 -30.29 -13.00
C SER A 42 -5.33 -30.27 -12.11
N GLU A 43 -4.30 -29.54 -12.53
CA GLU A 43 -3.07 -29.30 -11.76
C GLU A 43 -2.68 -27.81 -11.79
N VAL A 44 -1.88 -27.37 -10.82
CA VAL A 44 -1.32 -26.00 -10.80
C VAL A 44 0.06 -26.01 -11.44
N ARG A 45 0.26 -25.17 -12.45
CA ARG A 45 1.55 -24.94 -13.10
C ARG A 45 2.12 -23.58 -12.69
N TRP A 46 3.10 -23.62 -11.78
CA TRP A 46 3.81 -22.44 -11.29
C TRP A 46 4.64 -21.78 -12.38
N SER A 47 4.69 -20.45 -12.35
CA SER A 47 5.56 -19.67 -13.23
C SER A 47 6.89 -19.42 -12.53
N TRP A 48 7.99 -19.53 -13.27
CA TRP A 48 9.34 -19.29 -12.75
C TRP A 48 9.60 -17.81 -12.42
N ALA A 49 8.84 -16.89 -13.03
CA ALA A 49 8.96 -15.45 -12.81
C ALA A 49 8.47 -15.01 -11.41
N ALA A 50 7.58 -15.79 -10.78
CA ALA A 50 7.04 -15.50 -9.47
C ALA A 50 8.07 -15.63 -8.33
N ASP A 51 9.18 -16.33 -8.57
CA ASP A 51 10.20 -16.62 -7.56
C ASP A 51 11.23 -15.49 -7.38
N SER A 52 11.34 -14.53 -8.32
CA SER A 52 12.44 -13.56 -8.30
C SER A 52 12.30 -12.42 -7.28
N GLU A 53 11.09 -12.15 -6.79
CA GLU A 53 10.82 -11.14 -5.74
C GLU A 53 10.10 -11.69 -4.51
N ALA A 54 9.90 -13.01 -4.42
CA ALA A 54 9.32 -13.62 -3.24
C ALA A 54 10.31 -13.50 -2.07
N SER A 55 10.08 -12.51 -1.19
CA SER A 55 10.79 -12.44 0.09
C SER A 55 10.63 -13.77 0.81
N ALA A 56 11.71 -14.26 1.41
CA ALA A 56 11.68 -15.45 2.26
C ALA A 56 10.50 -15.35 3.24
N PRO A 57 9.79 -16.47 3.51
CA PRO A 57 8.69 -16.45 4.46
C PRO A 57 9.15 -15.83 5.78
N PRO A 58 8.31 -15.04 6.46
CA PRO A 58 8.67 -14.47 7.75
C PRO A 58 9.07 -15.60 8.70
N SER A 59 10.07 -15.36 9.55
CA SER A 59 10.43 -16.31 10.59
C SER A 59 9.22 -16.58 11.49
N ALA A 60 9.16 -17.78 12.08
CA ALA A 60 8.09 -18.14 13.01
C ALA A 60 7.99 -17.12 14.16
N ASP A 61 9.13 -16.63 14.66
CA ASP A 61 9.19 -15.60 15.71
C ASP A 61 8.60 -14.27 15.25
N ARG A 62 8.88 -13.84 14.02
CA ARG A 62 8.29 -12.61 13.46
C ARG A 62 6.78 -12.76 13.34
N LEU A 63 6.30 -13.88 12.84
CA LEU A 63 4.87 -14.15 12.75
C LEU A 63 4.21 -14.15 14.14
N ALA A 64 4.82 -14.81 15.13
CA ALA A 64 4.32 -14.82 16.50
C ALA A 64 4.26 -13.40 17.10
N SER A 65 5.26 -12.56 16.84
CA SER A 65 5.29 -11.15 17.26
C SER A 65 4.15 -10.33 16.62
N LEU A 66 3.90 -10.49 15.32
CA LEU A 66 2.80 -9.82 14.62
C LEU A 66 1.41 -10.26 15.10
N LEU A 67 1.29 -11.49 15.58
CA LEU A 67 0.05 -12.05 16.12
C LEU A 67 -0.17 -11.74 17.60
N ALA A 68 0.86 -11.28 18.31
CA ALA A 68 0.75 -10.87 19.70
C ALA A 68 -0.10 -9.59 19.82
N PRO A 69 -0.65 -9.28 21.03
CA PRO A 69 -1.34 -8.02 21.28
C PRO A 69 -0.39 -6.82 21.22
N VAL A 70 0.00 -6.42 20.02
CA VAL A 70 0.86 -5.26 19.76
C VAL A 70 0.01 -4.05 19.39
N ALA A 71 0.40 -2.88 19.87
CA ALA A 71 -0.22 -1.63 19.45
C ALA A 71 0.29 -1.28 18.05
N TRP A 72 -0.51 -1.60 17.03
CA TRP A 72 -0.17 -1.31 15.64
C TRP A 72 -0.01 0.20 15.39
N PRO A 73 1.08 0.65 14.72
CA PRO A 73 1.26 2.04 14.35
C PRO A 73 0.07 2.55 13.53
N ARG A 74 -0.48 3.70 13.90
CA ARG A 74 -1.58 4.29 13.15
C ARG A 74 -1.06 4.87 11.83
N VAL A 75 -1.51 4.26 10.74
CA VAL A 75 -1.28 4.74 9.37
C VAL A 75 -2.62 5.02 8.71
N GLU A 76 -2.78 6.22 8.16
CA GLU A 76 -4.00 6.66 7.48
C GLU A 76 -3.79 6.79 5.97
N LEU A 77 -4.87 6.63 5.20
CA LEU A 77 -4.87 6.72 3.74
C LEU A 77 -5.71 7.92 3.29
N LEU A 78 -5.10 8.82 2.53
CA LEU A 78 -5.74 10.00 1.95
C LEU A 78 -5.77 9.92 0.44
N LEU A 79 -6.71 10.61 -0.18
CA LEU A 79 -6.82 10.74 -1.62
C LEU A 79 -6.50 12.17 -2.05
N SER A 80 -5.67 12.34 -3.07
CA SER A 80 -5.53 13.62 -3.74
C SER A 80 -6.58 13.76 -4.84
N HIS A 81 -7.27 14.90 -4.87
CA HIS A 81 -8.32 15.21 -5.83
C HIS A 81 -8.50 16.73 -5.98
N ALA A 82 -9.35 17.14 -6.92
CA ALA A 82 -9.73 18.54 -7.07
C ALA A 82 -10.36 19.06 -5.78
N ALA A 83 -9.96 20.27 -5.34
CA ALA A 83 -10.37 20.89 -4.09
C ALA A 83 -10.02 20.10 -2.81
N ALA A 84 -9.05 19.18 -2.85
CA ALA A 84 -8.48 18.62 -1.63
C ALA A 84 -7.78 19.72 -0.82
N SER A 85 -7.90 19.71 0.50
CA SER A 85 -7.25 20.70 1.37
C SER A 85 -6.34 20.04 2.41
N GLY A 86 -5.59 20.86 3.14
CA GLY A 86 -4.76 20.41 4.25
C GLY A 86 -5.51 20.07 5.54
N ALA A 87 -6.82 20.37 5.63
CA ALA A 87 -7.57 20.31 6.88
C ALA A 87 -7.59 18.90 7.49
N LEU A 88 -7.75 17.87 6.66
CA LEU A 88 -7.78 16.49 7.14
C LEU A 88 -6.41 16.07 7.69
N VAL A 89 -5.31 16.44 7.03
CA VAL A 89 -3.96 16.15 7.53
C VAL A 89 -3.73 16.83 8.88
N GLN A 90 -4.10 18.10 9.00
CA GLN A 90 -3.98 18.85 10.25
C GLN A 90 -4.78 18.20 11.38
N ALA A 91 -6.03 17.80 11.12
CA ALA A 91 -6.87 17.11 12.10
C ALA A 91 -6.30 15.75 12.51
N LEU A 92 -5.75 14.98 11.57
CA LEU A 92 -5.13 13.68 11.86
C LEU A 92 -3.84 13.83 12.69
N CYS A 93 -3.12 14.95 12.52
CA CYS A 93 -1.93 15.29 13.30
C CYS A 93 -2.24 15.94 14.67
N ASP A 94 -3.50 16.21 15.01
CA ASP A 94 -3.88 16.72 16.32
C ASP A 94 -3.75 15.60 17.37
N THR A 95 -2.70 15.69 18.19
CA THR A 95 -2.41 14.71 19.24
C THR A 95 -3.42 14.77 20.39
N ASP A 96 -3.96 15.95 20.69
CA ASP A 96 -4.99 16.09 21.72
C ASP A 96 -6.33 15.57 21.20
N GLY A 97 -6.63 15.82 19.92
CA GLY A 97 -7.74 15.20 19.20
C GLY A 97 -7.67 13.68 19.21
N ALA A 98 -6.52 13.11 18.87
CA ALA A 98 -6.29 11.66 18.93
C ALA A 98 -6.54 11.10 20.35
N ARG A 99 -6.00 11.77 21.38
CA ARG A 99 -6.20 11.39 22.78
C ARG A 99 -7.67 11.42 23.19
N ARG A 100 -8.40 12.48 22.83
CA ARG A 100 -9.84 12.60 23.12
C ARG A 100 -10.67 11.50 22.45
N LEU A 101 -10.29 11.10 21.24
CA LEU A 101 -10.96 10.04 20.49
C LEU A 101 -10.50 8.63 20.89
N GLY A 102 -9.52 8.50 21.79
CA GLY A 102 -8.97 7.21 22.20
C GLY A 102 -8.23 6.46 21.09
N VAL A 103 -7.70 7.18 20.10
CA VAL A 103 -6.93 6.58 18.99
C VAL A 103 -5.43 6.86 19.15
N PRO A 104 -4.54 5.96 18.69
CA PRO A 104 -3.10 6.20 18.74
C PRO A 104 -2.71 7.46 17.94
N PRO A 105 -1.60 8.13 18.30
CA PRO A 105 -1.07 9.23 17.51
C PRO A 105 -0.76 8.75 16.09
N LEU A 106 -0.97 9.64 15.11
CA LEU A 106 -0.65 9.34 13.71
C LEU A 106 0.85 9.13 13.55
N ARG A 107 1.24 8.00 12.93
CA ARG A 107 2.64 7.66 12.66
C ARG A 107 2.96 7.63 11.18
N GLY A 108 1.98 7.31 10.33
CA GLY A 108 2.15 7.28 8.89
C GLY A 108 0.95 7.83 8.12
N LEU A 109 1.22 8.35 6.94
CA LEU A 109 0.24 8.78 5.95
C LEU A 109 0.61 8.18 4.59
N VAL A 110 -0.34 7.49 3.98
CA VAL A 110 -0.30 7.14 2.57
C VAL A 110 -1.20 8.09 1.81
N VAL A 111 -0.73 8.61 0.68
CA VAL A 111 -1.52 9.51 -0.16
C VAL A 111 -1.65 8.91 -1.55
N ALA A 112 -2.87 8.62 -1.95
CA ALA A 112 -3.23 8.23 -3.30
C ALA A 112 -3.25 9.49 -4.20
N ALA A 113 -2.09 9.81 -4.77
CA ALA A 113 -1.86 10.91 -5.67
C ALA A 113 -2.63 10.79 -6.99
N THR A 114 -2.69 11.89 -7.74
CA THR A 114 -3.21 11.90 -9.10
C THR A 114 -2.11 11.48 -10.09
N GLY A 115 -2.46 10.64 -11.07
CA GLY A 115 -1.54 10.24 -12.14
C GLY A 115 -0.21 9.70 -11.62
N ASN A 116 0.88 10.31 -12.08
CA ASN A 116 2.25 9.93 -11.73
C ASN A 116 2.77 10.64 -10.46
N GLY A 117 1.97 10.69 -9.40
CA GLY A 117 2.41 11.16 -8.08
C GLY A 117 2.14 12.64 -7.80
N THR A 118 1.39 13.34 -8.66
CA THR A 118 1.06 14.75 -8.41
C THR A 118 0.04 14.90 -7.28
N LEU A 119 0.23 15.94 -6.47
CA LEU A 119 -0.61 16.25 -5.32
C LEU A 119 -1.28 17.60 -5.48
N HIS A 120 -2.43 17.78 -4.83
CA HIS A 120 -3.01 19.10 -4.65
C HIS A 120 -2.11 19.95 -3.74
N ARG A 121 -1.81 21.18 -4.15
CA ARG A 121 -0.86 22.08 -3.46
C ARG A 121 -1.12 22.28 -1.96
N GLU A 122 -2.39 22.41 -1.56
CA GLU A 122 -2.74 22.62 -0.15
C GLU A 122 -2.56 21.35 0.68
N LEU A 123 -2.79 20.20 0.06
CA LEU A 123 -2.55 18.91 0.69
C LEU A 123 -1.04 18.70 0.85
N GLU A 124 -0.27 18.95 -0.20
CA GLU A 124 1.21 18.88 -0.20
C GLU A 124 1.83 19.75 0.91
N ALA A 125 1.39 21.00 1.04
CA ALA A 125 1.85 21.88 2.12
C ALA A 125 1.58 21.29 3.53
N ALA A 126 0.39 20.72 3.74
CA ALA A 126 0.04 20.09 5.01
C ALA A 126 0.81 18.78 5.27
N LEU A 127 1.14 18.02 4.21
CA LEU A 127 1.95 16.81 4.31
C LEU A 127 3.40 17.11 4.70
N HIS A 128 3.99 18.19 4.18
CA HIS A 128 5.30 18.65 4.64
C HIS A 128 5.27 19.05 6.12
N HIS A 129 4.20 19.73 6.56
CA HIS A 129 4.01 20.01 7.98
C HIS A 129 3.92 18.72 8.82
N ALA A 130 3.16 17.71 8.36
CA ALA A 130 3.08 16.41 9.03
C ALA A 130 4.46 15.71 9.11
N GLN A 131 5.24 15.72 8.03
CA GLN A 131 6.61 15.18 8.03
C GLN A 131 7.51 15.89 9.04
N SER A 132 7.43 17.22 9.14
CA SER A 132 8.21 17.98 10.13
C SER A 132 7.88 17.59 11.58
N ARG A 133 6.71 16.98 11.81
CA ARG A 133 6.26 16.45 13.11
C ARG A 133 6.56 14.95 13.28
N GLY A 134 7.36 14.36 12.39
CA GLY A 134 7.78 12.96 12.47
C GLY A 134 6.79 11.96 11.87
N VAL A 135 5.74 12.41 11.18
CA VAL A 135 4.83 11.50 10.46
C VAL A 135 5.48 11.04 9.16
N ARG A 136 5.59 9.73 8.94
CA ARG A 136 6.10 9.20 7.66
C ARG A 136 5.04 9.42 6.58
N VAL A 137 5.42 10.01 5.46
CA VAL A 137 4.54 10.22 4.31
C VAL A 137 5.02 9.38 3.12
N LEU A 138 4.12 8.59 2.56
CA LEU A 138 4.37 7.72 1.41
C LEU A 138 3.34 8.02 0.31
N ILE A 139 3.80 8.24 -0.92
CA ILE A 139 2.95 8.54 -2.06
C ILE A 139 2.74 7.29 -2.89
N ALA A 140 1.47 6.94 -3.09
CA ALA A 140 1.02 5.93 -4.03
C ALA A 140 0.18 6.61 -5.12
N THR A 141 -0.14 5.91 -6.20
CA THR A 141 -1.08 6.43 -7.21
C THR A 141 -2.49 5.90 -6.98
N ARG A 142 -3.50 6.75 -7.22
CA ARG A 142 -4.90 6.29 -7.29
C ARG A 142 -5.25 5.61 -8.61
N CYS A 143 -4.37 5.68 -9.61
CA CYS A 143 -4.58 5.02 -10.90
C CYS A 143 -4.77 3.51 -10.70
N ALA A 144 -5.74 2.95 -11.42
CA ALA A 144 -6.05 1.53 -11.31
C ALA A 144 -4.94 0.66 -11.91
N GLU A 145 -4.16 1.18 -12.86
CA GLU A 145 -3.06 0.51 -13.55
C GLU A 145 -1.82 1.40 -13.57
N GLY A 146 -0.66 0.78 -13.75
CA GLY A 146 0.63 1.42 -13.56
C GLY A 146 0.99 1.57 -12.08
N GLY A 147 2.19 2.07 -11.83
CA GLY A 147 2.72 2.31 -10.49
C GLY A 147 3.72 3.47 -10.51
N LEU A 148 3.94 4.09 -9.36
CA LEU A 148 5.03 5.04 -9.23
C LEU A 148 6.34 4.26 -9.12
N ARG A 149 7.43 4.83 -9.62
CA ARG A 149 8.75 4.26 -9.37
C ARG A 149 9.04 4.36 -7.87
N ALA A 150 9.32 3.23 -7.21
CA ALA A 150 9.65 3.23 -5.79
C ALA A 150 10.91 4.05 -5.50
N GLY A 151 10.98 4.66 -4.31
CA GLY A 151 12.16 5.41 -3.85
C GLY A 151 12.43 6.73 -4.58
N HIS A 152 11.52 7.17 -5.45
CA HIS A 152 11.60 8.49 -6.06
C HIS A 152 10.99 9.53 -5.13
N SER A 153 11.38 10.79 -5.33
CA SER A 153 10.86 11.93 -4.58
C SER A 153 9.71 12.56 -5.37
N ALA A 154 8.49 12.45 -4.87
CA ALA A 154 7.35 13.20 -5.38
C ALA A 154 7.31 14.56 -4.68
N SER A 155 7.52 15.64 -5.43
CA SER A 155 7.36 17.02 -4.97
C SER A 155 7.12 17.92 -6.18
N MET A 156 6.27 18.94 -6.02
CA MET A 156 6.14 20.01 -7.01
C MET A 156 7.02 21.22 -6.68
N GLY A 157 7.76 21.21 -5.56
CA GLY A 157 8.61 22.30 -5.08
C GLY A 157 10.04 21.89 -4.65
N GLU A 158 10.82 22.86 -4.16
CA GLU A 158 12.27 22.74 -3.85
C GLU A 158 12.60 21.99 -2.53
N GLY A 159 11.61 21.40 -1.85
CA GLY A 159 11.80 20.68 -0.59
C GLY A 159 12.28 19.23 -0.74
N LEU A 160 12.63 18.58 0.38
CA LEU A 160 12.75 17.12 0.45
C LEU A 160 11.37 16.54 0.09
N GLY A 161 11.23 15.96 -1.10
CA GLY A 161 9.96 15.40 -1.52
C GLY A 161 9.64 14.08 -0.83
N PHE A 162 8.44 13.59 -1.06
CA PHE A 162 7.90 12.40 -0.40
C PHE A 162 8.40 11.13 -1.06
N ALA A 163 8.65 10.07 -0.28
CA ALA A 163 8.94 8.76 -0.83
C ALA A 163 7.73 8.24 -1.63
N THR A 164 7.99 7.55 -2.74
CA THR A 164 6.96 6.93 -3.59
C THR A 164 7.00 5.40 -3.51
N THR A 165 5.86 4.77 -3.82
CA THR A 165 5.73 3.31 -3.94
C THR A 165 4.95 2.91 -5.20
N ASP A 166 5.29 1.75 -5.72
CA ASP A 166 4.59 1.01 -6.78
C ASP A 166 3.37 0.23 -6.24
N LEU A 167 3.23 0.09 -4.92
CA LEU A 167 2.07 -0.53 -4.30
C LEU A 167 0.80 0.30 -4.50
N SER A 168 -0.34 -0.40 -4.60
CA SER A 168 -1.64 0.26 -4.52
C SER A 168 -1.80 0.94 -3.15
N PRO A 169 -2.57 2.04 -3.04
CA PRO A 169 -2.61 2.82 -1.79
C PRO A 169 -3.03 2.02 -0.55
N VAL A 170 -3.93 1.04 -0.73
CA VAL A 170 -4.36 0.14 0.35
C VAL A 170 -3.27 -0.83 0.79
N LYS A 171 -2.42 -1.31 -0.13
CA LYS A 171 -1.28 -2.19 0.19
C LYS A 171 -0.11 -1.38 0.74
N ALA A 172 0.15 -0.20 0.19
CA ALA A 172 1.14 0.75 0.67
C ALA A 172 0.90 1.09 2.16
N ARG A 173 -0.37 1.26 2.56
CA ARG A 173 -0.73 1.49 3.97
C ARG A 173 -0.30 0.34 4.87
N LEU A 174 -0.50 -0.91 4.44
CA LEU A 174 -0.08 -2.09 5.20
C LEU A 174 1.44 -2.21 5.24
N SER A 175 2.13 -1.99 4.11
CA SER A 175 3.61 -1.98 4.04
C SER A 175 4.18 -0.97 5.02
N LEU A 176 3.73 0.28 4.95
CA LEU A 176 4.20 1.34 5.84
C LEU A 176 3.90 1.05 7.32
N MET A 177 2.76 0.42 7.61
CA MET A 177 2.41 0.03 8.97
C MET A 177 3.35 -1.06 9.51
N LEU A 178 3.73 -2.04 8.67
CA LEU A 178 4.70 -3.08 9.03
C LEU A 178 6.13 -2.49 9.18
N GLU A 179 6.54 -1.60 8.28
CA GLU A 179 7.82 -0.89 8.38
C GLU A 179 7.92 -0.08 9.69
N LEU A 180 6.87 0.66 10.04
CA LEU A 180 6.82 1.44 11.29
C LEU A 180 6.75 0.55 12.54
N LEU A 181 6.32 -0.70 12.41
CA LEU A 181 6.32 -1.65 13.51
C LEU A 181 7.74 -2.17 13.77
N ASP A 182 8.51 -2.41 12.70
CA ASP A 182 9.91 -2.86 12.76
C ASP A 182 10.88 -1.74 13.23
N GLU A 183 10.45 -0.46 13.21
CA GLU A 183 11.21 0.68 13.75
C GLU A 183 11.17 0.80 15.29
N HIS A 184 10.38 -0.04 16.00
CA HIS A 184 10.26 -0.06 17.46
C HIS A 184 11.00 -1.25 18.09
#